data_AF-A0A8X6XRI3-F1
#
_entry.id   AF-A0A8X6XRI3-F1
#
_cell.length_a   1.000
_cell.length_b   1.000
_cell.length_c   1.000
_cell.angle_alpha   90.00
_cell.angle_beta   90.00
_cell.angle_gamma   90.00
#
_symmetry.space_group_name_H-M   'P 1'
#
loop_
_entity.id
_entity.type
_entity.pdbx_description
1 polymer ?
#
loop_
_entity_poly.entity_id
_entity_poly.type
_entity_poly.pdbx_seq_one_letter_code
_entity_poly.pdbx_strand_id
1 'polypeptide(L)'
;MYTDELLDMLMSITTKQMQSRGNLRREVLLKTTHEVLSKELKEKQQIRKRKWEAMKNDMNKRSRIDTDVEMVDDELIAYHTSCKNICDNHIGLKLSRVMWMKSSVMPEL
;
A
#
# COMPACT_ATOMS: atom_id res chain seq x y z
N MET A 1 29.24 0.13 -4.81
CA MET A 1 29.00 -1.29 -5.06
C MET A 1 27.54 -1.66 -4.90
N TYR A 2 26.99 -2.22 -5.97
CA TYR A 2 25.68 -2.84 -6.01
C TYR A 2 25.73 -4.25 -5.40
N THR A 3 24.57 -4.82 -5.07
CA THR A 3 24.51 -6.16 -4.44
C THR A 3 24.91 -7.25 -5.42
N ASP A 4 24.59 -7.09 -6.70
CA ASP A 4 24.89 -8.09 -7.72
C ASP A 4 26.40 -8.16 -7.98
N GLU A 5 27.07 -7.00 -8.04
CA GLU A 5 28.54 -6.91 -8.08
C GLU A 5 29.22 -7.62 -6.89
N LEU A 6 28.64 -7.51 -5.69
CA LEU A 6 29.13 -8.21 -4.49
C LEU A 6 29.02 -9.73 -4.64
N LEU A 7 27.90 -10.21 -5.18
CA LEU A 7 27.68 -11.63 -5.42
C LEU A 7 28.64 -12.16 -6.48
N ASP A 8 28.83 -11.43 -7.58
CA ASP A 8 29.76 -11.79 -8.65
C ASP A 8 31.20 -11.90 -8.14
N MET A 9 31.63 -10.97 -7.30
CA MET A 9 32.95 -11.03 -6.68
C MET A 9 33.11 -12.20 -5.70
N LEU A 10 32.07 -12.51 -4.91
CA LEU A 10 32.08 -13.68 -4.02
C LEU A 10 32.17 -14.99 -4.84
N MET A 11 31.43 -15.09 -5.93
CA MET A 11 31.52 -16.23 -6.86
C MET A 11 32.91 -16.34 -7.48
N SER A 12 33.49 -15.21 -7.92
CA SER A 12 34.87 -15.15 -8.44
C SER A 12 35.91 -15.63 -7.42
N ILE A 13 35.78 -15.21 -6.16
CA ILE A 13 36.68 -15.64 -5.08
C ILE A 13 36.53 -17.13 -4.81
N THR A 14 35.30 -17.64 -4.78
CA THR A 14 35.04 -19.07 -4.59
C THR A 14 35.73 -19.91 -5.66
N THR A 15 35.61 -19.52 -6.93
CA THR A 15 36.32 -20.17 -8.04
C THR A 15 37.85 -20.12 -7.85
N LYS A 16 38.38 -18.96 -7.45
CA LYS A 16 39.82 -18.78 -7.20
C LYS A 16 40.33 -19.62 -6.03
N GLN A 17 39.53 -19.81 -4.99
CA GLN A 17 39.86 -20.65 -3.84
C GLN A 17 39.99 -22.13 -4.23
N MET A 18 39.10 -22.63 -5.09
CA MET A 18 39.20 -24.00 -5.59
C MET A 18 40.48 -24.24 -6.39
N GLN A 19 40.97 -23.21 -7.10
CA GLN A 19 42.16 -23.26 -7.94
C GLN A 19 43.47 -22.94 -7.20
N SER A 20 43.42 -22.33 -6.01
CA SER A 20 44.62 -21.83 -5.32
C SER A 20 45.27 -22.83 -4.36
N ARG A 21 44.83 -24.10 -4.37
CA ARG A 21 45.30 -25.15 -3.46
C ARG A 21 46.82 -25.24 -3.43
N GLY A 22 47.40 -25.16 -2.24
CA GLY A 22 48.84 -25.28 -2.02
C GLY A 22 49.60 -23.95 -2.05
N ASN A 23 48.91 -22.82 -2.25
CA ASN A 23 49.49 -21.50 -2.07
C ASN A 23 48.86 -20.81 -0.85
N LEU A 24 49.50 -21.00 0.31
CA LEU A 24 49.00 -20.51 1.60
C LEU A 24 48.75 -18.99 1.61
N ARG A 25 49.66 -18.20 1.02
CA ARG A 25 49.51 -16.74 0.97
C ARG A 25 48.26 -16.34 0.17
N ARG A 26 48.03 -17.00 -0.97
CA ARG A 26 46.86 -16.76 -1.82
C ARG A 26 45.57 -17.22 -1.13
N GLU A 27 45.59 -18.37 -0.47
CA GLU A 27 44.45 -18.89 0.27
C GLU A 27 44.02 -17.97 1.41
N VAL A 28 44.98 -17.50 2.24
CA VAL A 28 44.70 -16.54 3.32
C VAL A 28 44.08 -15.27 2.75
N LEU A 29 44.68 -14.69 1.71
CA LEU A 29 44.16 -13.46 1.08
C LEU A 29 42.74 -13.65 0.53
N LEU A 30 42.48 -14.77 -0.17
CA LEU A 30 41.16 -15.06 -0.71
C LEU A 30 40.13 -15.25 0.40
N LYS A 31 40.50 -15.92 1.49
CA LYS A 31 39.64 -16.12 2.66
C LYS A 31 39.30 -14.78 3.35
N THR A 32 40.29 -13.94 3.64
CA THR A 32 40.04 -12.63 4.26
C THR A 32 39.19 -11.74 3.37
N THR A 33 39.43 -11.77 2.05
CA THR A 33 38.62 -11.00 1.09
C THR A 33 37.18 -11.49 1.05
N HIS A 34 36.97 -12.81 1.07
CA HIS A 34 35.64 -13.40 1.13
C HIS A 34 34.86 -12.97 2.37
N GLU A 35 35.52 -12.96 3.54
CA GLU A 35 34.91 -12.55 4.82
C GLU A 35 34.47 -11.08 4.80
N VAL A 36 35.30 -10.18 4.29
CA VAL A 36 34.96 -8.74 4.17
C VAL A 36 33.76 -8.53 3.26
N LEU A 37 33.77 -9.11 2.06
CA LEU A 37 32.66 -8.96 1.09
C LEU A 37 31.36 -9.58 1.62
N SER A 38 31.46 -10.73 2.31
CA SER A 38 30.31 -11.37 2.95
C SER A 38 29.68 -10.49 4.03
N LYS A 39 30.51 -9.78 4.82
CA LYS A 39 30.04 -8.84 5.83
C LYS A 39 29.33 -7.65 5.19
N GLU A 40 29.93 -7.05 4.17
CA GLU A 40 29.33 -5.91 3.46
C GLU A 40 27.98 -6.28 2.83
N LEU A 41 27.88 -7.46 2.21
CA LEU A 41 26.64 -7.96 1.64
C LEU A 41 25.54 -8.09 2.70
N LYS A 42 25.85 -8.67 3.86
CA LYS A 42 24.90 -8.80 4.97
C LYS A 42 24.44 -7.44 5.48
N GLU A 43 25.35 -6.48 5.65
CA GLU A 43 25.00 -5.13 6.10
C GLU A 43 24.05 -4.44 5.12
N LYS A 44 24.35 -4.50 3.81
CA LYS A 44 23.47 -3.93 2.77
C LYS A 44 22.10 -4.62 2.73
N GLN A 45 22.05 -5.94 2.90
CA GLN A 45 20.78 -6.68 3.00
C GLN A 45 19.98 -6.26 4.23
N GLN A 46 20.61 -6.12 5.40
CA GLN A 46 19.94 -5.65 6.61
C GLN A 46 19.42 -4.22 6.46
N ILE A 47 20.19 -3.31 5.85
CA ILE A 47 19.74 -1.94 5.60
C ILE A 47 18.48 -1.95 4.72
N ARG A 48 18.47 -2.74 3.63
CA ARG A 48 17.27 -2.87 2.79
C ARG A 48 16.08 -3.44 3.55
N LYS A 49 16.30 -4.47 4.38
CA LYS A 49 15.24 -5.05 5.23
C LYS A 49 14.65 -4.00 6.17
N ARG A 50 15.49 -3.24 6.88
CA ARG A 50 15.03 -2.16 7.78
C ARG A 50 14.28 -1.06 7.03
N LYS A 51 14.76 -0.66 5.84
CA LYS A 51 14.06 0.32 4.99
C LYS A 51 12.69 -0.19 4.55
N TRP A 52 12.60 -1.45 4.13
CA TRP A 52 11.35 -2.09 3.77
C TRP A 52 10.37 -2.14 4.96
N GLU A 53 10.84 -2.54 6.14
CA GLU A 53 10.03 -2.57 7.37
C GLU A 53 9.56 -1.17 7.77
N ALA A 54 10.41 -0.15 7.67
CA ALA A 54 10.03 1.23 7.93
C ALA A 54 8.95 1.73 6.96
N MET A 55 9.11 1.43 5.67
CA MET A 55 8.11 1.79 4.64
C MET A 55 6.79 1.05 4.85
N LYS A 56 6.82 -0.24 5.15
CA LYS A 56 5.62 -1.03 5.49
C LYS A 56 4.90 -0.44 6.71
N ASN A 57 5.64 -0.06 7.74
CA ASN A 57 5.08 0.57 8.93
C ASN A 57 4.48 1.96 8.62
N ASP A 58 5.11 2.76 7.76
CA ASP A 58 4.57 4.05 7.31
C ASP A 58 3.27 3.87 6.52
N MET A 59 3.24 2.92 5.58
CA MET A 59 2.02 2.58 4.84
C MET A 59 0.90 2.12 5.76
N ASN A 60 1.20 1.30 6.77
CA ASN A 60 0.22 0.87 7.77
C ASN A 60 -0.30 2.03 8.63
N LYS A 61 0.55 3.03 8.96
CA LYS A 61 0.11 4.23 9.69
C LYS A 61 -0.78 5.12 8.83
N ARG A 62 -0.43 5.33 7.56
CA ARG A 62 -1.26 6.08 6.62
C ARG A 62 -2.59 5.39 6.35
N SER A 63 -2.57 4.07 6.17
CA SER A 63 -3.80 3.27 6.04
C SER A 63 -4.66 3.35 7.29
N ARG A 64 -4.07 3.33 8.50
CA ARG A 64 -4.81 3.58 9.75
C ARG A 64 -5.41 4.98 9.81
N ILE A 65 -4.69 6.02 9.36
CA ILE A 65 -5.23 7.38 9.30
C ILE A 65 -6.39 7.44 8.29
N ASP A 66 -6.30 6.80 7.12
CA ASP A 66 -7.42 6.72 6.18
C ASP A 66 -8.61 5.92 6.76
N THR A 67 -8.35 4.91 7.60
CA THR A 67 -9.43 4.17 8.29
C THR A 67 -10.05 4.97 9.44
N ASP A 68 -9.24 5.76 10.16
CA ASP A 68 -9.71 6.64 11.24
C ASP A 68 -10.37 7.92 10.71
N VAL A 69 -10.11 8.32 9.46
CA VAL A 69 -10.82 9.40 8.74
C VAL A 69 -12.15 8.90 8.13
N GLU A 70 -12.34 7.59 7.99
CA GLU A 70 -13.61 6.95 7.60
C GLU A 70 -14.39 6.37 8.79
N MET A 71 -14.15 6.84 10.01
CA MET A 71 -15.13 6.70 11.11
C MET A 71 -15.78 8.05 11.45
N VAL A 72 -16.11 8.85 10.43
CA VAL A 72 -17.12 9.90 10.58
C VAL A 72 -18.49 9.23 10.55
N ASP A 73 -18.87 8.76 11.74
CA ASP A 73 -20.22 8.50 12.24
C ASP A 73 -21.21 7.80 11.29
N ASP A 74 -21.43 6.51 11.56
CA ASP A 74 -22.67 5.82 11.15
C ASP A 74 -23.95 6.55 11.65
N GLU A 75 -23.84 7.47 12.63
CA GLU A 75 -24.91 8.39 13.04
C GLU A 75 -25.13 9.58 12.07
N LEU A 76 -24.12 10.01 11.31
CA LEU A 76 -24.26 11.11 10.35
C LEU A 76 -24.94 10.65 9.05
N ILE A 77 -24.85 9.35 8.72
CA ILE A 77 -25.55 8.75 7.58
C ILE A 77 -27.07 8.69 7.85
N ALA A 78 -27.50 8.52 9.10
CA ALA A 78 -28.93 8.53 9.48
C ALA A 78 -29.57 9.93 9.40
N TYR A 79 -28.81 10.99 9.70
CA TYR A 79 -29.33 12.37 9.59
C TYR A 79 -29.47 12.82 8.13
N HIS A 80 -28.57 12.36 7.25
CA HIS A 80 -28.58 12.75 5.83
C HIS A 80 -29.60 11.97 4.99
N THR A 81 -30.00 10.77 5.41
CA THR A 81 -31.14 10.03 4.81
C THR A 81 -32.50 10.57 5.26
N SER A 82 -32.60 11.15 6.46
CA SER A 82 -33.80 11.84 6.94
C SER A 82 -34.08 13.14 6.16
N CYS A 83 -33.06 13.94 5.86
CA CYS A 83 -33.24 15.17 5.08
C CYS A 83 -33.46 14.94 3.58
N LYS A 84 -33.06 13.80 2.99
CA LYS A 84 -33.35 13.50 1.59
C LYS A 84 -34.81 13.06 1.39
N ASN A 85 -35.37 12.32 2.34
CA ASN A 85 -36.76 11.86 2.29
C ASN A 85 -37.80 12.96 2.64
N ILE A 86 -37.40 14.06 3.28
CA ILE A 86 -38.27 15.22 3.51
C ILE A 86 -38.30 16.13 2.26
N CYS A 87 -37.18 16.25 1.54
CA CYS A 87 -37.10 17.08 0.34
C CYS A 87 -37.75 16.40 -0.89
N ASP A 88 -37.65 15.08 -1.02
CA ASP A 88 -38.29 14.35 -2.14
C ASP A 88 -39.81 14.13 -1.92
N ASN A 89 -40.29 14.07 -0.66
CA ASN A 89 -41.73 14.05 -0.38
C ASN A 89 -42.42 15.41 -0.54
N HIS A 90 -41.69 16.53 -0.51
CA HIS A 90 -42.30 17.86 -0.70
C HIS A 90 -42.48 18.25 -2.18
N ILE A 91 -41.78 17.57 -3.09
CA ILE A 91 -41.95 17.72 -4.55
C ILE A 91 -42.99 16.70 -5.07
N GLY A 92 -43.08 15.51 -4.48
CA GLY A 92 -44.07 14.48 -4.83
C GLY A 92 -45.53 14.85 -4.52
N LEU A 93 -45.80 15.59 -3.43
CA LEU A 93 -47.17 15.95 -3.04
C LEU A 93 -47.75 17.19 -3.77
N LYS A 94 -46.92 17.99 -4.46
CA LYS A 94 -47.40 19.12 -5.27
C LYS A 94 -47.81 18.72 -6.68
N LEU A 95 -47.26 17.65 -7.24
CA LEU A 95 -47.64 17.17 -8.58
C LEU A 95 -48.94 16.34 -8.57
N SER A 96 -49.26 15.65 -7.47
CA SER A 96 -50.53 14.92 -7.33
C SER A 96 -51.74 15.84 -7.12
N ARG A 97 -51.55 17.05 -6.57
CA ARG A 97 -52.65 18.03 -6.38
C ARG A 97 -53.00 18.82 -7.65
N VAL A 98 -52.09 18.89 -8.63
CA VAL A 98 -52.38 19.54 -9.93
C VAL A 98 -53.07 18.58 -10.90
N MET A 99 -52.85 17.27 -10.81
CA MET A 99 -53.53 16.29 -11.68
C MET A 99 -54.95 15.89 -11.23
N TRP A 100 -55.34 16.12 -9.97
CA TRP A 100 -56.70 15.83 -9.49
C TRP A 100 -57.69 17.00 -9.59
N MET A 101 -57.28 18.17 -10.08
CA MET A 101 -58.22 19.27 -10.40
C MET A 101 -58.64 19.33 -11.87
N LYS A 102 -58.14 18.43 -12.74
CA LYS A 102 -58.57 18.34 -14.15
C LYS A 102 -59.54 17.19 -14.46
N SER A 103 -59.95 16.39 -13.47
CA SER A 103 -60.82 15.22 -13.68
C SER A 103 -62.21 15.33 -13.01
N SER A 104 -62.67 16.53 -12.64
CA SER A 104 -64.03 16.71 -12.11
C SER A 104 -64.66 18.04 -12.55
N VAL A 105 -64.77 18.24 -13.86
CA VAL A 105 -65.87 19.00 -14.49
C VAL A 105 -66.18 18.33 -15.85
N MET A 106 -67.03 17.29 -15.82
CA MET A 106 -67.96 17.00 -16.94
C MET A 106 -69.02 18.13 -17.00
N PRO A 107 -69.90 18.33 -18.02
CA PRO A 107 -70.32 17.42 -19.11
C PRO A 107 -70.61 18.14 -20.47
N GLU A 108 -71.21 17.39 -21.42
CA GLU A 108 -72.17 17.86 -22.47
C GLU A 108 -71.70 18.81 -23.60
N LEU A 109 -71.49 18.24 -24.80
CA LEU A 109 -72.41 18.28 -25.97
C LEU A 109 -71.70 17.76 -27.24
#